data_AF-A0A7W7T6Y7-F1
#
_entry.id   AF-A0A7W7T6Y7-F1
#
_cell.length_a   1.000
_cell.length_b   1.000
_cell.length_c   1.000
_cell.angle_alpha   90.00
_cell.angle_beta   90.00
_cell.angle_gamma   90.00
#
_symmetry.space_group_name_H-M   'P 1'
#
loop_
_entity.id
_entity.type
_entity.pdbx_description
1 polymer ?
#
loop_
_entity_poly.entity_id
_entity_poly.type
_entity_poly.pdbx_seq_one_letter_code
_entity_poly.pdbx_strand_id
1 'polypeptide(L)'
;MRWDGQKERQPALPGLVRSVRTPEFDGVVFHEVHAKSVLNRVAGGRLPFEWTVNPYRGCTHGCTYCLAPETPVLLADGRTRSIADLAVGDEVFGTRDGRFVRTKVLAHWTTVRPAFRVTLADGSSVVCGGDHRFLTGRGWRHATPGRCDDAVRRPFLVRGDRIAGFGGFARGPRFDADYRRGYVLGAVRGGLPGDSGVAARVREYAGGRVPRENELVEWPADPGPEWSKGFLAGVHDARGTATGDGVALSCSDGSVFEAAVAALTRLSVPHAVEVRGVRVAGDAGDRLRFLHLVSPVLMRGDVVAGAAVSVDSTRLGVVSVEPLEADRTLFDITTGTGDYVANGLVSHNCFARQSHTYLDLDAGRDFDDQVVVKVNAPEVLARQLRSRRWERHPVALGTNTDPYQRAEGRYALMPGIIRALADSGTPFSVLTKGTVLARDIPLLASAAKRVPVGLAVSIALLDRELQSGLEPGTPSPRARLDLVRRIRDAGLPCGVFVAPVLPGLTDSIEGLDALLGEVAAAGATGVTVFPLHLRPGAREWFARWLLRERPDLADGYRRLYGNGSYVDAKYKRWLNLRLSPLLRRHGLETGNRIATADSDAESNEDGAWPAGSLPPSLPRPPVDRDQLTLL
;
A
#
# COMPACT_ATOMS: atom_id res chain seq x y z
N MET A 1 -36.05 0.15 -19.47
CA MET A 1 -35.96 0.09 -17.99
C MET A 1 -34.97 1.16 -17.56
N ARG A 2 -35.38 2.19 -16.81
CA ARG A 2 -34.45 3.21 -16.28
C ARG A 2 -33.81 2.68 -15.00
N TRP A 3 -32.52 2.95 -14.82
CA TRP A 3 -31.84 2.86 -13.52
C TRP A 3 -31.23 4.24 -13.24
N ASP A 4 -31.96 5.04 -12.48
CA ASP A 4 -31.51 6.33 -11.98
C ASP A 4 -30.76 6.16 -10.65
N GLY A 5 -29.68 6.93 -10.44
CA GLY A 5 -29.38 7.44 -9.11
C GLY A 5 -28.48 6.65 -8.15
N GLN A 6 -27.26 6.29 -8.56
CA GLN A 6 -26.12 6.28 -7.62
C GLN A 6 -24.98 7.15 -8.14
N LYS A 7 -24.91 8.39 -7.64
CA LYS A 7 -23.72 9.24 -7.80
C LYS A 7 -22.67 8.82 -6.77
N GLU A 8 -21.87 7.80 -7.09
CA GLU A 8 -20.59 7.60 -6.40
C GLU A 8 -19.77 8.91 -6.48
N ARG A 9 -19.09 9.24 -5.38
CA ARG A 9 -18.31 10.49 -5.25
C ARG A 9 -17.08 10.38 -6.16
N GLN A 10 -17.16 11.00 -7.34
CA GLN A 10 -16.07 10.95 -8.33
C GLN A 10 -14.77 11.55 -7.78
N PRO A 11 -13.59 10.94 -8.01
CA PRO A 11 -12.32 11.51 -7.61
C PRO A 11 -12.07 12.84 -8.33
N ALA A 12 -11.34 13.76 -7.70
CA ALA A 12 -11.07 15.11 -8.21
C ALA A 12 -10.00 15.15 -9.33
N LEU A 13 -10.04 14.16 -10.23
CA LEU A 13 -9.09 13.98 -11.31
C LEU A 13 -9.13 15.14 -12.32
N PRO A 14 -7.99 15.84 -12.58
CA PRO A 14 -7.95 16.91 -13.56
C PRO A 14 -8.34 16.43 -14.97
N GLY A 15 -9.51 16.86 -15.43
CA GLY A 15 -10.08 16.47 -16.73
C GLY A 15 -10.87 15.17 -16.73
N LEU A 16 -11.31 14.65 -15.58
CA LEU A 16 -12.21 13.48 -15.52
C LEU A 16 -13.46 13.67 -16.37
N VAL A 17 -13.75 12.68 -17.21
CA VAL A 17 -14.95 12.58 -18.04
C VAL A 17 -15.97 11.68 -17.35
N ARG A 18 -15.54 10.47 -16.96
CA ARG A 18 -16.34 9.48 -16.22
C ARG A 18 -15.45 8.40 -15.62
N SER A 19 -16.02 7.64 -14.67
CA SER A 19 -15.42 6.40 -14.16
C SER A 19 -16.29 5.22 -14.61
N VAL A 20 -15.69 4.14 -15.12
CA VAL A 20 -16.40 3.01 -15.74
C VAL A 20 -15.97 1.70 -15.10
N ARG A 21 -16.91 0.90 -14.60
CA ARG A 21 -16.69 -0.51 -14.20
C ARG A 21 -17.25 -1.43 -15.27
N THR A 22 -16.60 -2.56 -15.51
CA THR A 22 -16.87 -3.41 -16.68
C THR A 22 -16.81 -4.89 -16.30
N PRO A 23 -17.82 -5.71 -16.62
CA PRO A 23 -17.82 -7.14 -16.27
C PRO A 23 -16.61 -7.93 -16.80
N GLU A 24 -16.01 -7.48 -17.92
CA GLU A 24 -14.80 -8.12 -18.49
C GLU A 24 -13.53 -7.89 -17.65
N PHE A 25 -13.56 -6.95 -16.70
CA PHE A 25 -12.43 -6.57 -15.85
C PHE A 25 -12.91 -6.47 -14.39
N ASP A 26 -13.30 -7.61 -13.82
CA ASP A 26 -13.78 -7.67 -12.44
C ASP A 26 -12.78 -7.05 -11.45
N GLY A 27 -13.31 -6.34 -10.45
CA GLY A 27 -12.55 -5.47 -9.54
C GLY A 27 -12.12 -4.10 -10.11
N VAL A 28 -11.93 -3.96 -11.43
CA VAL A 28 -11.29 -2.77 -12.03
C VAL A 28 -12.29 -1.68 -12.45
N VAL A 29 -11.95 -0.45 -12.09
CA VAL A 29 -12.54 0.81 -12.55
C VAL A 29 -11.58 1.46 -13.56
N PHE A 30 -12.12 2.10 -14.59
CA PHE A 30 -11.38 2.91 -15.55
C PHE A 30 -11.77 4.37 -15.42
N HIS A 31 -10.80 5.25 -15.18
CA HIS A 31 -11.01 6.68 -15.01
C HIS A 31 -10.68 7.37 -16.32
N GLU A 32 -11.70 7.59 -17.12
CA GLU A 32 -11.58 8.21 -18.43
C GLU A 32 -11.35 9.72 -18.25
N VAL A 33 -10.17 10.20 -18.62
CA VAL A 33 -9.75 11.61 -18.48
C VAL A 33 -9.41 12.25 -19.82
N HIS A 34 -9.75 13.53 -19.96
CA HIS A 34 -9.24 14.40 -21.01
C HIS A 34 -7.91 15.02 -20.59
N ALA A 35 -6.81 14.46 -21.12
CA ALA A 35 -5.48 15.01 -20.95
C ALA A 35 -5.34 16.37 -21.65
N LYS A 36 -4.58 17.30 -21.04
CA LYS A 36 -4.14 18.54 -21.70
C LYS A 36 -2.90 18.33 -22.57
N SER A 37 -2.00 17.45 -22.11
CA SER A 37 -0.78 16.99 -22.79
C SER A 37 -0.62 15.48 -22.60
N VAL A 38 -0.08 14.79 -23.60
CA VAL A 38 0.30 13.37 -23.50
C VAL A 38 1.77 13.09 -23.82
N LEU A 39 2.45 14.00 -24.52
CA LEU A 39 3.91 14.03 -24.62
C LEU A 39 4.53 14.49 -23.30
N ASN A 40 5.51 13.73 -22.78
CA ASN A 40 6.24 14.02 -21.55
C ASN A 40 7.74 13.99 -21.87
N ARG A 41 8.48 15.05 -21.55
CA ARG A 41 9.93 15.09 -21.73
C ARG A 41 10.63 14.27 -20.63
N VAL A 42 11.61 13.47 -21.00
CA VAL A 42 12.45 12.70 -20.07
C VAL A 42 13.49 13.63 -19.47
N ALA A 43 13.51 13.76 -18.14
CA ALA A 43 14.53 14.52 -17.42
C ALA A 43 15.82 13.70 -17.29
N GLY A 44 16.97 14.37 -17.35
CA GLY A 44 18.27 13.80 -16.97
C GLY A 44 19.16 13.22 -18.08
N GLY A 45 18.72 13.19 -19.34
CA GLY A 45 19.62 12.96 -20.51
C GLY A 45 20.24 11.56 -20.68
N ARG A 46 19.98 10.60 -19.78
CA ARG A 46 20.58 9.25 -19.78
C ARG A 46 19.83 8.18 -20.60
N LEU A 47 18.80 8.57 -21.35
CA LEU A 47 18.04 7.65 -22.21
C LEU A 47 18.14 8.10 -23.67
N PRO A 48 18.19 7.17 -24.65
CA PRO A 48 18.37 7.50 -26.07
C PRO A 48 17.13 8.12 -26.74
N PHE A 49 16.10 8.45 -25.96
CA PHE A 49 14.91 9.17 -26.37
C PHE A 49 14.59 10.26 -25.35
N GLU A 50 14.10 11.40 -25.83
CA GLU A 50 13.78 12.56 -24.99
C GLU A 50 12.30 12.65 -24.63
N TRP A 51 11.43 11.86 -25.27
CA TRP A 51 10.00 12.00 -25.16
C TRP A 51 9.31 10.67 -24.94
N THR A 52 8.24 10.68 -24.14
CA THR A 52 7.42 9.50 -23.87
C THR A 52 5.94 9.80 -23.97
N VAL A 53 5.16 8.80 -24.41
CA VAL A 53 3.70 8.82 -24.39
C VAL A 53 3.20 7.66 -23.54
N ASN A 54 2.40 7.99 -22.52
CA ASN A 54 1.76 7.02 -21.63
C ASN A 54 0.24 7.26 -21.67
N PRO A 55 -0.54 6.43 -22.41
CA PRO A 55 -2.00 6.57 -22.48
C PRO A 55 -2.71 6.13 -21.19
N TYR A 56 -2.08 5.23 -20.43
CA TYR A 56 -2.58 4.68 -19.17
C TYR A 56 -1.76 5.17 -17.97
N ARG A 57 -2.36 5.16 -16.77
CA ARG A 57 -1.67 5.17 -15.45
C ARG A 57 -2.40 4.20 -14.51
N GLY A 58 -1.69 3.56 -13.59
CA GLY A 58 -2.16 2.34 -12.89
C GLY A 58 -1.76 1.05 -13.61
N CYS A 59 -1.86 -0.09 -12.93
CA CYS A 59 -1.40 -1.39 -13.40
C CYS A 59 -2.15 -2.54 -12.70
N THR A 60 -2.91 -3.35 -13.45
CA THR A 60 -3.84 -4.37 -12.90
C THR A 60 -3.17 -5.66 -12.37
N HIS A 61 -2.23 -5.55 -11.41
CA HIS A 61 -1.35 -6.68 -11.01
C HIS A 61 -1.25 -6.99 -9.47
N GLY A 62 -1.65 -6.13 -8.53
CA GLY A 62 -2.19 -6.49 -7.19
C GLY A 62 -1.25 -6.64 -5.95
N CYS A 63 -1.57 -6.03 -4.78
CA CYS A 63 -1.52 -6.56 -3.36
C CYS A 63 -1.21 -5.52 -2.21
N THR A 64 -1.44 -5.65 -0.87
CA THR A 64 -2.32 -6.43 0.09
C THR A 64 -2.07 -6.00 1.59
N TYR A 65 -3.03 -5.43 2.36
CA TYR A 65 -3.11 -5.37 3.87
C TYR A 65 -4.54 -4.96 4.30
N CYS A 66 -5.24 -5.67 5.23
CA CYS A 66 -6.63 -5.35 5.67
C CYS A 66 -7.11 -6.05 6.97
N LEU A 67 -8.14 -5.49 7.63
CA LEU A 67 -8.85 -5.90 8.87
C LEU A 67 -10.39 -6.00 8.68
N ALA A 68 -11.15 -6.67 9.56
CA ALA A 68 -12.61 -6.77 9.45
C ALA A 68 -13.35 -5.44 9.79
N PRO A 69 -14.54 -5.16 9.20
CA PRO A 69 -15.27 -3.88 9.34
C PRO A 69 -15.46 -3.43 10.80
N GLU A 70 -15.84 -4.35 11.66
CA GLU A 70 -16.12 -4.14 13.07
C GLU A 70 -14.88 -3.84 13.93
N THR A 71 -13.67 -3.95 13.37
CA THR A 71 -12.43 -3.80 14.13
C THR A 71 -12.29 -2.37 14.65
N PRO A 72 -12.26 -2.16 15.98
CA PRO A 72 -12.19 -0.81 16.54
C PRO A 72 -10.79 -0.20 16.39
N VAL A 73 -10.69 1.01 15.85
CA VAL A 73 -9.46 1.81 15.76
C VAL A 73 -9.48 2.90 16.83
N LEU A 74 -8.34 3.13 17.47
CA LEU A 74 -8.19 4.12 18.54
C LEU A 74 -8.04 5.54 17.96
N LEU A 75 -9.03 6.38 18.24
CA LEU A 75 -9.05 7.80 17.87
C LEU A 75 -8.13 8.62 18.80
N ALA A 76 -7.68 9.78 18.32
CA ALA A 76 -6.80 10.69 19.06
C ALA A 76 -7.43 11.29 20.34
N ASP A 77 -8.76 11.23 20.48
CA ASP A 77 -9.52 11.63 21.68
C ASP A 77 -9.60 10.51 22.74
N GLY A 78 -9.06 9.32 22.45
CA GLY A 78 -9.09 8.13 23.30
C GLY A 78 -10.31 7.23 23.10
N ARG A 79 -11.29 7.61 22.27
CA ARG A 79 -12.42 6.74 21.90
C ARG A 79 -12.03 5.76 20.82
N THR A 80 -12.92 4.81 20.55
CA THR A 80 -12.78 3.85 19.45
C THR A 80 -13.91 4.02 18.45
N ARG A 81 -13.59 3.89 17.16
CA ARG A 81 -14.59 3.78 16.08
C ARG A 81 -14.30 2.51 15.26
N SER A 82 -15.32 1.87 14.68
CA SER A 82 -15.05 0.76 13.75
C SER A 82 -14.19 1.27 12.59
N ILE A 83 -13.30 0.42 12.06
CA ILE A 83 -12.47 0.80 10.91
C ILE A 83 -13.35 1.19 9.71
N ALA A 84 -14.49 0.50 9.51
CA ALA A 84 -15.43 0.78 8.44
C ALA A 84 -16.11 2.16 8.53
N ASP A 85 -16.22 2.73 9.73
CA ASP A 85 -16.84 4.06 9.96
C ASP A 85 -15.80 5.20 10.02
N LEU A 86 -14.52 4.94 9.74
CA LEU A 86 -13.49 5.98 9.65
C LEU A 86 -13.60 6.81 8.36
N ALA A 87 -13.24 8.07 8.47
CA ALA A 87 -13.14 9.01 7.36
C ALA A 87 -11.70 9.53 7.20
N VAL A 88 -11.33 9.87 5.97
CA VAL A 88 -10.08 10.61 5.71
C VAL A 88 -10.13 11.94 6.45
N GLY A 89 -9.08 12.24 7.20
CA GLY A 89 -8.98 13.39 8.09
C GLY A 89 -9.28 13.10 9.57
N ASP A 90 -9.88 11.94 9.92
CA ASP A 90 -10.00 11.52 11.33
C ASP A 90 -8.60 11.43 11.97
N GLU A 91 -8.50 11.87 13.23
CA GLU A 91 -7.27 11.76 14.01
C GLU A 91 -7.28 10.46 14.82
N VAL A 92 -6.22 9.67 14.68
CA VAL A 92 -6.02 8.34 15.30
C VAL A 92 -4.65 8.26 15.96
N PHE A 93 -4.41 7.20 16.75
CA PHE A 93 -3.08 6.91 17.27
C PHE A 93 -2.32 5.93 16.37
N GLY A 94 -1.06 6.29 16.05
CA GLY A 94 -0.02 5.42 15.51
C GLY A 94 1.22 5.45 16.41
N THR A 95 2.38 5.01 15.92
CA THR A 95 3.64 5.02 16.68
C THR A 95 4.76 5.80 15.98
N ARG A 96 5.68 6.32 16.80
CA ARG A 96 6.95 6.93 16.37
C ARG A 96 7.95 6.81 17.50
N ASP A 97 9.18 6.39 17.20
CA ASP A 97 10.29 6.27 18.16
C ASP A 97 9.91 5.50 19.45
N GLY A 98 9.13 4.42 19.30
CA GLY A 98 8.67 3.59 20.41
C GLY A 98 7.60 4.21 21.30
N ARG A 99 6.97 5.31 20.88
CA ARG A 99 5.87 6.00 21.58
C ARG A 99 4.62 6.12 20.73
N PHE A 100 3.45 6.17 21.37
CA PHE A 100 2.19 6.47 20.69
C PHE A 100 2.09 7.97 20.36
N VAL A 101 1.72 8.29 19.12
CA VAL A 101 1.58 9.67 18.63
C VAL A 101 0.28 9.85 17.84
N ARG A 102 -0.29 11.06 17.90
CA ARG A 102 -1.44 11.44 17.07
C ARG A 102 -1.03 11.50 15.60
N THR A 103 -1.87 10.97 14.73
CA THR A 103 -1.69 10.93 13.28
C THR A 103 -3.06 11.05 12.59
N LYS A 104 -3.08 11.32 11.28
CA LYS A 104 -4.33 11.45 10.51
C LYS A 104 -4.54 10.25 9.60
N VAL A 105 -5.79 9.83 9.44
CA VAL A 105 -6.21 8.94 8.37
C VAL A 105 -6.07 9.71 7.04
N LEU A 106 -5.21 9.20 6.15
CA LEU A 106 -4.91 9.78 4.84
C LEU A 106 -5.70 9.10 3.72
N ALA A 107 -6.04 7.82 3.88
CA ALA A 107 -6.81 7.03 2.93
C ALA A 107 -7.54 5.90 3.66
N HIS A 108 -8.65 5.42 3.10
CA HIS A 108 -9.51 4.37 3.67
C HIS A 108 -10.21 3.60 2.53
N TRP A 109 -10.08 2.27 2.48
CA TRP A 109 -10.62 1.44 1.39
C TRP A 109 -10.99 0.02 1.82
N THR A 110 -11.65 -0.73 0.93
CA THR A 110 -12.05 -2.15 1.15
C THR A 110 -11.49 -3.11 0.09
N THR A 111 -11.28 -4.37 0.48
CA THR A 111 -11.03 -5.51 -0.41
C THR A 111 -11.90 -6.69 0.02
N VAL A 112 -12.16 -7.66 -0.87
CA VAL A 112 -12.81 -8.94 -0.50
C VAL A 112 -11.78 -10.04 -0.67
N ARG A 113 -11.50 -10.78 0.40
CA ARG A 113 -10.46 -11.82 0.43
C ARG A 113 -10.60 -12.75 1.64
N PRO A 114 -9.83 -13.87 1.71
CA PRO A 114 -9.86 -14.76 2.85
C PRO A 114 -9.37 -14.06 4.11
N ALA A 115 -10.05 -14.35 5.21
CA ALA A 115 -9.77 -13.76 6.51
C ALA A 115 -9.38 -14.84 7.53
N PHE A 116 -8.64 -14.40 8.54
CA PHE A 116 -8.11 -15.21 9.62
C PHE A 116 -8.40 -14.52 10.95
N ARG A 117 -8.83 -15.30 11.94
CA ARG A 117 -9.00 -14.84 13.32
C ARG A 117 -7.69 -15.08 14.07
N VAL A 118 -7.09 -14.00 14.58
CA VAL A 118 -5.98 -14.06 15.55
C VAL A 118 -6.59 -13.92 16.94
N THR A 119 -6.32 -14.88 17.82
CA THR A 119 -6.82 -14.90 19.21
C THR A 119 -5.67 -14.72 20.19
N LEU A 120 -5.85 -13.88 21.22
CA LEU A 120 -4.83 -13.54 22.22
C LEU A 120 -5.17 -14.11 23.62
N ALA A 121 -4.16 -14.12 24.50
CA ALA A 121 -4.24 -14.69 25.85
C ALA A 121 -5.18 -13.94 26.80
N ASP A 122 -5.45 -12.65 26.55
CA ASP A 122 -6.48 -11.87 27.25
C ASP A 122 -7.92 -12.16 26.80
N GLY A 123 -8.10 -13.09 25.85
CA GLY A 123 -9.38 -13.44 25.25
C GLY A 123 -9.84 -12.50 24.13
N SER A 124 -9.08 -11.46 23.80
CA SER A 124 -9.35 -10.63 22.63
C SER A 124 -9.06 -11.39 21.33
N SER A 125 -9.77 -11.04 20.26
CA SER A 125 -9.46 -11.53 18.92
C SER A 125 -9.67 -10.46 17.87
N VAL A 126 -8.91 -10.55 16.78
CA VAL A 126 -8.99 -9.66 15.61
C VAL A 126 -9.11 -10.48 14.34
N VAL A 127 -10.00 -10.08 13.44
CA VAL A 127 -10.16 -10.71 12.12
C VAL A 127 -9.43 -9.87 11.09
N CYS A 128 -8.53 -10.50 10.34
CA CYS A 128 -7.61 -9.83 9.42
C CYS A 128 -7.33 -10.70 8.20
N GLY A 129 -6.85 -10.11 7.10
CA GLY A 129 -6.36 -10.90 5.97
C GLY A 129 -4.97 -11.48 6.28
N GLY A 130 -4.60 -12.62 5.70
CA GLY A 130 -3.37 -13.35 6.04
C GLY A 130 -2.07 -12.51 5.96
N ASP A 131 -2.07 -11.47 5.13
CA ASP A 131 -0.93 -10.55 4.97
C ASP A 131 -0.92 -9.36 5.93
N HIS A 132 -1.95 -9.15 6.73
CA HIS A 132 -1.94 -8.09 7.76
C HIS A 132 -0.77 -8.30 8.74
N ARG A 133 -0.14 -7.20 9.19
CA ARG A 133 1.05 -7.24 10.05
C ARG A 133 0.83 -6.53 11.38
N PHE A 134 1.28 -7.19 12.44
CA PHE A 134 1.28 -6.71 13.82
C PHE A 134 2.72 -6.50 14.31
N LEU A 135 2.95 -5.47 15.11
CA LEU A 135 4.26 -5.24 15.72
C LEU A 135 4.45 -6.21 16.89
N THR A 136 5.64 -6.78 17.04
CA THR A 136 6.00 -7.65 18.17
C THR A 136 7.38 -7.26 18.71
N GLY A 137 7.78 -7.78 19.88
CA GLY A 137 9.14 -7.61 20.40
C GLY A 137 10.26 -8.17 19.49
N ARG A 138 9.90 -8.92 18.43
CA ARG A 138 10.81 -9.42 17.39
C ARG A 138 10.60 -8.72 16.04
N GLY A 139 10.05 -7.51 16.04
CA GLY A 139 9.67 -6.75 14.86
C GLY A 139 8.29 -7.13 14.29
N TRP A 140 8.01 -6.69 13.07
CA TRP A 140 6.71 -6.89 12.42
C TRP A 140 6.49 -8.34 11.97
N ARG A 141 5.35 -8.92 12.37
CA ARG A 141 4.92 -10.28 12.02
C ARG A 141 3.57 -10.28 11.32
N HIS A 142 3.44 -11.10 10.29
CA HIS A 142 2.19 -11.28 9.55
C HIS A 142 1.21 -12.18 10.32
N ALA A 143 -0.09 -12.04 10.06
CA ALA A 143 -1.09 -12.93 10.62
C ALA A 143 -0.81 -14.40 10.28
N THR A 144 -0.52 -14.72 9.01
CA THR A 144 -0.36 -16.09 8.53
C THR A 144 0.94 -16.32 7.76
N PRO A 145 1.34 -17.59 7.53
CA PRO A 145 2.37 -17.95 6.55
C PRO A 145 2.01 -17.50 5.11
N GLY A 146 0.75 -17.53 4.70
CA GLY A 146 0.32 -17.04 3.38
C GLY A 146 -0.74 -17.90 2.72
N ARG A 147 -0.73 -17.93 1.37
CA ARG A 147 -1.48 -18.86 0.53
C ARG A 147 -0.47 -19.54 -0.40
N CYS A 148 -0.61 -20.86 -0.56
CA CYS A 148 0.47 -21.81 -0.86
C CYS A 148 1.38 -22.09 0.36
N ASP A 149 2.21 -23.13 0.26
CA ASP A 149 2.90 -23.82 1.35
C ASP A 149 4.09 -23.04 1.95
N ASP A 150 3.81 -21.81 2.38
CA ASP A 150 4.74 -20.77 2.85
C ASP A 150 5.39 -21.07 4.22
N ALA A 151 5.64 -22.35 4.51
CA ALA A 151 6.38 -22.82 5.66
C ALA A 151 7.89 -22.58 5.47
N VAL A 152 8.31 -21.30 5.52
CA VAL A 152 9.51 -20.75 6.20
C VAL A 152 9.82 -19.31 5.72
N ARG A 153 10.11 -18.41 6.66
CA ARG A 153 10.79 -17.09 6.49
C ARG A 153 10.05 -15.84 5.98
N ARG A 154 8.72 -15.78 5.97
CA ARG A 154 8.09 -14.53 6.49
C ARG A 154 8.01 -14.63 8.01
N PRO A 155 8.32 -13.58 8.79
CA PRO A 155 7.92 -13.56 10.19
C PRO A 155 6.39 -13.56 10.23
N PHE A 156 5.78 -14.62 10.76
CA PHE A 156 4.34 -14.70 11.03
C PHE A 156 4.12 -14.92 12.54
N LEU A 157 2.89 -14.72 12.98
CA LEU A 157 2.48 -14.94 14.37
C LEU A 157 2.47 -16.45 14.66
N VAL A 158 3.34 -16.88 15.57
CA VAL A 158 3.27 -18.21 16.19
C VAL A 158 2.69 -18.11 17.59
N ARG A 159 2.12 -19.22 18.09
CA ARG A 159 1.62 -19.29 19.46
C ARG A 159 2.70 -18.87 20.45
N GLY A 160 2.39 -17.91 21.31
CA GLY A 160 3.31 -17.31 22.29
C GLY A 160 4.07 -16.06 21.83
N ASP A 161 4.00 -15.66 20.55
CA ASP A 161 4.47 -14.32 20.15
C ASP A 161 3.65 -13.24 20.87
N ARG A 162 4.30 -12.18 21.36
CA ARG A 162 3.63 -11.06 22.04
C ARG A 162 3.44 -9.89 21.07
N ILE A 163 2.20 -9.46 20.89
CA ILE A 163 1.86 -8.32 20.04
C ILE A 163 1.96 -7.02 20.84
N ALA A 164 2.46 -5.96 20.20
CA ALA A 164 2.58 -4.64 20.79
C ALA A 164 1.23 -3.92 20.86
N GLY A 165 0.94 -3.25 21.98
CA GLY A 165 -0.29 -2.49 22.14
C GLY A 165 -0.81 -2.44 23.58
N PHE A 166 -2.11 -2.16 23.70
CA PHE A 166 -2.88 -2.06 24.95
C PHE A 166 -3.69 -3.31 25.26
N GLY A 167 -3.98 -4.14 24.25
CA GLY A 167 -4.92 -5.26 24.34
C GLY A 167 -6.37 -4.87 24.11
N GLY A 168 -7.27 -5.84 24.25
CA GLY A 168 -8.68 -5.64 23.93
C GLY A 168 -9.28 -4.45 24.67
N PHE A 169 -9.98 -3.57 23.94
CA PHE A 169 -10.71 -2.46 24.55
C PHE A 169 -11.82 -2.96 25.46
N ALA A 170 -12.11 -2.25 26.55
CA ALA A 170 -13.18 -2.65 27.45
C ALA A 170 -14.54 -2.37 26.81
N ARG A 171 -15.50 -3.31 26.97
CA ARG A 171 -16.87 -3.06 26.55
C ARG A 171 -17.48 -1.98 27.44
N GLY A 172 -17.97 -0.91 26.81
CA GLY A 172 -18.62 0.19 27.50
C GLY A 172 -19.91 -0.19 28.25
N PRO A 173 -20.49 0.74 29.01
CA PRO A 173 -21.72 0.55 29.74
C PRO A 173 -22.92 0.36 28.80
N ARG A 174 -24.03 -0.14 29.34
CA ARG A 174 -25.31 -0.28 28.61
C ARG A 174 -26.10 1.04 28.52
N PHE A 175 -25.67 2.08 29.24
CA PHE A 175 -26.37 3.36 29.38
C PHE A 175 -27.84 3.20 29.83
N ASP A 176 -28.10 2.16 30.62
CA ASP A 176 -29.39 1.85 31.22
C ASP A 176 -29.73 2.80 32.39
N ALA A 177 -30.91 2.63 33.00
CA ALA A 177 -31.36 3.51 34.07
C ALA A 177 -30.39 3.52 35.28
N ASP A 178 -29.68 2.42 35.53
CA ASP A 178 -28.77 2.30 36.67
C ASP A 178 -27.48 3.08 36.41
N TYR A 179 -26.90 2.93 35.21
CA TYR A 179 -25.80 3.77 34.76
C TYR A 179 -26.15 5.27 34.82
N ARG A 180 -27.34 5.65 34.35
CA ARG A 180 -27.78 7.06 34.36
C ARG A 180 -27.90 7.64 35.77
N ARG A 181 -28.50 6.88 36.72
CA ARG A 181 -28.59 7.30 38.13
C ARG A 181 -27.21 7.43 38.77
N GLY A 182 -26.32 6.47 38.52
CA GLY A 182 -24.93 6.54 38.98
C GLY A 182 -24.21 7.78 38.45
N TYR A 183 -24.31 8.03 37.14
CA TYR A 183 -23.66 9.18 36.48
C TYR A 183 -24.12 10.53 37.04
N VAL A 184 -25.43 10.71 37.22
CA VAL A 184 -25.97 11.94 37.82
C VAL A 184 -25.46 12.12 39.26
N LEU A 185 -25.50 11.08 40.09
CA LEU A 185 -24.95 11.16 41.45
C LEU A 185 -23.46 11.52 41.46
N GLY A 186 -22.66 10.83 40.66
CA GLY A 186 -21.20 11.04 40.60
C GLY A 186 -20.84 12.45 40.12
N ALA A 187 -21.53 12.97 39.11
CA ALA A 187 -21.31 14.32 38.60
C ALA A 187 -21.78 15.41 39.58
N VAL A 188 -22.92 15.20 40.26
CA VAL A 188 -23.46 16.15 41.24
C VAL A 188 -22.59 16.19 42.50
N ARG A 189 -22.27 15.03 43.09
CA ARG A 189 -21.42 14.93 44.30
C ARG A 189 -19.95 15.24 44.02
N GLY A 190 -19.50 15.04 42.80
CA GLY A 190 -18.20 15.52 42.32
C GLY A 190 -18.14 17.04 42.12
N GLY A 191 -19.24 17.79 42.31
CA GLY A 191 -19.26 19.24 42.15
C GLY A 191 -19.15 19.70 40.71
N LEU A 192 -20.13 19.26 39.90
CA LEU A 192 -20.47 19.63 38.52
C LEU A 192 -19.45 20.53 37.77
N PRO A 193 -18.79 20.03 36.71
CA PRO A 193 -17.82 20.81 35.98
C PRO A 193 -18.51 21.87 35.10
N GLY A 194 -17.77 22.94 34.75
CA GLY A 194 -18.23 23.96 33.80
C GLY A 194 -18.31 23.51 32.34
N ASP A 195 -18.11 22.23 32.05
CA ASP A 195 -18.14 21.68 30.69
C ASP A 195 -19.58 21.53 30.17
N SER A 196 -19.83 22.03 28.95
CA SER A 196 -21.15 22.05 28.34
C SER A 196 -21.67 20.66 27.94
N GLY A 197 -20.78 19.72 27.60
CA GLY A 197 -21.11 18.34 27.29
C GLY A 197 -21.51 17.55 28.53
N VAL A 198 -20.81 17.76 29.65
CA VAL A 198 -21.18 17.18 30.96
C VAL A 198 -22.52 17.75 31.42
N ALA A 199 -22.69 19.08 31.38
CA ALA A 199 -23.96 19.72 31.74
C ALA A 199 -25.14 19.23 30.87
N ALA A 200 -24.91 18.96 29.58
CA ALA A 200 -25.90 18.36 28.70
C ALA A 200 -26.26 16.92 29.10
N ARG A 201 -25.26 16.06 29.37
CA ARG A 201 -25.50 14.65 29.77
C ARG A 201 -26.18 14.52 31.13
N VAL A 202 -25.79 15.34 32.11
CA VAL A 202 -26.48 15.39 33.41
C VAL A 202 -27.93 15.83 33.22
N ARG A 203 -28.19 16.85 32.40
CA ARG A 203 -29.56 17.32 32.10
C ARG A 203 -30.41 16.25 31.42
N GLU A 204 -29.84 15.52 30.46
CA GLU A 204 -30.51 14.40 29.77
C GLU A 204 -30.90 13.29 30.76
N TYR A 205 -29.95 12.83 31.58
CA TYR A 205 -30.16 11.71 32.49
C TYR A 205 -31.02 12.06 33.71
N ALA A 206 -31.08 13.34 34.11
CA ALA A 206 -31.93 13.85 35.17
C ALA A 206 -33.29 14.37 34.68
N GLY A 207 -33.69 14.09 33.43
CA GLY A 207 -35.04 14.39 32.93
C GLY A 207 -35.32 15.87 32.65
N GLY A 208 -34.30 16.65 32.28
CA GLY A 208 -34.43 18.03 31.81
C GLY A 208 -33.93 19.11 32.77
N ARG A 209 -33.72 18.79 34.05
CA ARG A 209 -33.13 19.71 35.06
C ARG A 209 -31.79 19.18 35.56
N VAL A 210 -30.78 20.05 35.65
CA VAL A 210 -29.52 19.73 36.33
C VAL A 210 -29.73 19.86 37.85
N PRO A 211 -29.50 18.80 38.66
CA PRO A 211 -29.59 18.90 40.12
C PRO A 211 -28.53 19.83 40.72
N ARG A 212 -28.77 20.36 41.92
CA ARG A 212 -27.74 21.15 42.65
C ARG A 212 -26.79 20.24 43.43
N GLU A 213 -25.55 20.68 43.70
CA GLU A 213 -24.55 19.93 44.48
C GLU A 213 -25.06 19.50 45.88
N ASN A 214 -25.91 20.34 46.50
CA ASN A 214 -26.55 20.08 47.79
C ASN A 214 -27.85 19.25 47.70
N GLU A 215 -28.24 18.79 46.51
CA GLU A 215 -29.48 18.04 46.32
C GLU A 215 -29.27 16.56 46.69
N LEU A 216 -30.14 16.04 47.55
CA LEU A 216 -30.08 14.66 48.06
C LEU A 216 -30.48 13.65 46.96
N VAL A 217 -29.52 13.35 46.09
CA VAL A 217 -29.56 12.13 45.27
C VAL A 217 -29.24 10.95 46.19
N GLU A 218 -30.17 9.99 46.25
CA GLU A 218 -30.14 8.84 47.16
C GLU A 218 -29.05 7.82 46.77
N TRP A 219 -28.31 7.32 47.76
CA TRP A 219 -27.36 6.24 47.57
C TRP A 219 -28.11 4.89 47.52
N PRO A 220 -27.90 4.04 46.50
CA PRO A 220 -28.50 2.71 46.48
C PRO A 220 -27.89 1.84 47.59
N ALA A 221 -28.73 1.04 48.27
CA ALA A 221 -28.29 0.12 49.31
C ALA A 221 -27.35 -0.98 48.78
N ASP A 222 -27.57 -1.46 47.54
CA ASP A 222 -26.65 -2.35 46.83
C ASP A 222 -26.39 -1.83 45.39
N PRO A 223 -25.28 -1.10 45.17
CA PRO A 223 -24.95 -0.56 43.85
C PRO A 223 -24.43 -1.63 42.88
N GLY A 224 -25.22 -1.97 41.86
CA GLY A 224 -24.83 -2.90 40.79
C GLY A 224 -23.68 -2.40 39.89
N PRO A 225 -23.17 -3.26 38.97
CA PRO A 225 -22.04 -2.92 38.11
C PRO A 225 -22.28 -1.73 37.16
N GLU A 226 -23.46 -1.62 36.53
CA GLU A 226 -23.75 -0.51 35.60
C GLU A 226 -23.88 0.83 36.33
N TRP A 227 -24.52 0.83 37.51
CA TRP A 227 -24.51 2.01 38.38
C TRP A 227 -23.08 2.41 38.78
N SER A 228 -22.23 1.43 39.10
CA SER A 228 -20.83 1.65 39.49
C SER A 228 -20.01 2.30 38.35
N LYS A 229 -20.23 1.86 37.10
CA LYS A 229 -19.65 2.51 35.91
C LYS A 229 -20.13 3.95 35.77
N GLY A 230 -21.44 4.18 35.90
CA GLY A 230 -22.04 5.51 35.83
C GLY A 230 -21.44 6.46 36.86
N PHE A 231 -21.42 6.03 38.12
CA PHE A 231 -20.86 6.80 39.23
C PHE A 231 -19.42 7.22 38.99
N LEU A 232 -18.55 6.29 38.60
CA LEU A 232 -17.15 6.57 38.30
C LEU A 232 -16.97 7.51 37.10
N ALA A 233 -17.80 7.39 36.06
CA ALA A 233 -17.81 8.31 34.92
C ALA A 233 -18.25 9.74 35.32
N GLY A 234 -19.26 9.87 36.18
CA GLY A 234 -19.70 11.16 36.71
C GLY A 234 -18.65 11.85 37.58
N VAL A 235 -18.03 11.09 38.50
CA VAL A 235 -16.92 11.59 39.34
C VAL A 235 -15.71 12.00 38.47
N HIS A 236 -15.39 11.20 37.45
CA HIS A 236 -14.32 11.51 36.49
C HIS A 236 -14.60 12.80 35.70
N ASP A 237 -15.82 12.97 35.18
CA ASP A 237 -16.19 14.18 34.45
C ASP A 237 -16.14 15.44 35.33
N ALA A 238 -16.53 15.33 36.62
CA ALA A 238 -16.56 16.46 37.53
C ALA A 238 -15.17 16.88 38.07
N ARG A 239 -14.39 15.94 38.62
CA ARG A 239 -13.08 16.22 39.26
C ARG A 239 -11.97 15.23 38.89
N GLY A 240 -12.15 14.46 37.83
CA GLY A 240 -11.12 13.57 37.32
C GLY A 240 -9.99 14.29 36.60
N THR A 241 -8.79 13.72 36.67
CA THR A 241 -7.68 14.03 35.77
C THR A 241 -7.29 12.80 34.96
N ALA A 242 -6.78 13.03 33.76
CA ALA A 242 -6.41 12.00 32.80
C ALA A 242 -5.25 12.56 31.95
N THR A 243 -4.03 12.23 32.34
CA THR A 243 -2.77 12.66 31.71
C THR A 243 -1.85 11.44 31.50
N GLY A 244 -0.67 11.63 30.90
CA GLY A 244 0.36 10.58 30.78
C GLY A 244 0.81 9.99 32.14
N ASP A 245 0.73 10.78 33.22
CA ASP A 245 1.04 10.31 34.58
C ASP A 245 -0.08 9.45 35.18
N GLY A 246 -1.33 9.64 34.73
CA GLY A 246 -2.41 8.73 35.03
C GLY A 246 -3.84 9.25 34.93
N VAL A 247 -4.76 8.35 35.27
CA VAL A 247 -6.16 8.68 35.55
C VAL A 247 -6.36 8.69 37.06
N ALA A 248 -6.82 9.81 37.61
CA ALA A 248 -7.09 9.97 39.04
C ALA A 248 -8.46 10.61 39.28
N LEU A 249 -9.14 10.15 40.33
CA LEU A 249 -10.45 10.59 40.76
C LEU A 249 -10.30 11.35 42.08
N SER A 250 -10.34 12.68 42.01
CA SER A 250 -10.36 13.53 43.20
C SER A 250 -11.75 13.46 43.85
N CYS A 251 -11.80 13.13 45.14
CA CYS A 251 -13.04 12.91 45.87
C CYS A 251 -13.38 14.16 46.71
N SER A 252 -14.64 14.58 46.67
CA SER A 252 -15.14 15.77 47.38
C SER A 252 -15.30 15.55 48.88
N ASP A 253 -15.68 14.34 49.28
CA ASP A 253 -15.85 13.92 50.67
C ASP A 253 -15.55 12.41 50.83
N GLY A 254 -15.60 11.93 52.07
CA GLY A 254 -15.35 10.52 52.41
C GLY A 254 -16.35 9.53 51.82
N SER A 255 -17.62 9.91 51.64
CA SER A 255 -18.65 9.03 51.07
C SER A 255 -18.43 8.81 49.56
N VAL A 256 -18.02 9.86 48.84
CA VAL A 256 -17.63 9.75 47.43
C VAL A 256 -16.36 8.90 47.28
N PHE A 257 -15.40 9.05 48.20
CA PHE A 257 -14.18 8.26 48.24
C PHE A 257 -14.47 6.76 48.47
N GLU A 258 -15.22 6.41 49.52
CA GLU A 258 -15.58 5.02 49.83
C GLU A 258 -16.37 4.37 48.67
N ALA A 259 -17.35 5.10 48.12
CA ALA A 259 -18.11 4.62 46.97
C ALA A 259 -17.24 4.43 45.71
N ALA A 260 -16.25 5.28 45.48
CA ALA A 260 -15.32 5.14 44.35
C ALA A 260 -14.42 3.91 44.52
N VAL A 261 -13.85 3.69 45.71
CA VAL A 261 -13.06 2.48 46.04
C VAL A 261 -13.91 1.21 45.90
N ALA A 262 -15.14 1.22 46.42
CA ALA A 262 -16.07 0.09 46.31
C ALA A 262 -16.47 -0.19 44.85
N ALA A 263 -16.73 0.85 44.05
CA ALA A 263 -17.06 0.73 42.63
C ALA A 263 -15.88 0.19 41.80
N LEU A 264 -14.66 0.68 42.03
CA LEU A 264 -13.45 0.19 41.37
C LEU A 264 -13.17 -1.27 41.74
N THR A 265 -13.32 -1.64 43.01
CA THR A 265 -13.18 -3.02 43.51
C THR A 265 -14.22 -3.95 42.86
N ARG A 266 -15.49 -3.55 42.85
CA ARG A 266 -16.59 -4.32 42.22
C ARG A 266 -16.38 -4.55 40.72
N LEU A 267 -15.81 -3.55 40.03
CA LEU A 267 -15.47 -3.65 38.60
C LEU A 267 -14.10 -4.31 38.34
N SER A 268 -13.39 -4.77 39.39
CA SER A 268 -12.05 -5.35 39.32
C SER A 268 -11.02 -4.45 38.61
N VAL A 269 -11.15 -3.13 38.78
CA VAL A 269 -10.22 -2.13 38.25
C VAL A 269 -9.05 -1.98 39.21
N PRO A 270 -7.79 -2.22 38.79
CA PRO A 270 -6.61 -1.96 39.62
C PRO A 270 -6.52 -0.49 40.02
N HIS A 271 -6.36 -0.21 41.31
CA HIS A 271 -6.33 1.15 41.82
C HIS A 271 -5.42 1.29 43.05
N ALA A 272 -4.96 2.51 43.29
CA ALA A 272 -4.20 2.90 44.46
C ALA A 272 -4.90 4.06 45.17
N VAL A 273 -5.00 3.98 46.50
CA VAL A 273 -5.54 5.04 47.36
C VAL A 273 -4.47 6.13 47.54
N GLU A 274 -4.90 7.39 47.47
CA GLU A 274 -4.07 8.57 47.70
C GLU A 274 -4.73 9.53 48.70
N VAL A 275 -3.94 10.44 49.28
CA VAL A 275 -4.37 11.42 50.29
C VAL A 275 -5.55 12.30 49.85
N ARG A 276 -5.79 12.44 48.54
CA ARG A 276 -6.85 13.29 47.96
C ARG A 276 -7.79 12.56 46.98
N GLY A 277 -7.75 11.23 46.92
CA GLY A 277 -8.60 10.49 45.99
C GLY A 277 -8.09 9.09 45.66
N VAL A 278 -8.49 8.58 44.49
CA VAL A 278 -8.13 7.25 44.01
C VAL A 278 -7.52 7.34 42.62
N ARG A 279 -6.35 6.72 42.42
CA ARG A 279 -5.65 6.66 41.13
C ARG A 279 -5.82 5.28 40.50
N VAL A 280 -6.21 5.24 39.23
CA VAL A 280 -6.23 4.00 38.44
C VAL A 280 -4.79 3.54 38.23
N ALA A 281 -4.49 2.33 38.69
CA ALA A 281 -3.18 1.72 38.60
C ALA A 281 -3.00 0.97 37.27
N GLY A 282 -1.75 0.62 36.96
CA GLY A 282 -1.40 -0.08 35.72
C GLY A 282 -0.89 0.84 34.61
N ASP A 283 -0.75 0.26 33.42
CA ASP A 283 -0.18 0.92 32.25
C ASP A 283 -1.19 1.82 31.51
N ALA A 284 -0.78 2.42 30.39
CA ALA A 284 -1.67 3.25 29.58
C ALA A 284 -2.88 2.47 29.02
N GLY A 285 -2.74 1.15 28.82
CA GLY A 285 -3.82 0.27 28.40
C GLY A 285 -4.82 -0.04 29.51
N ASP A 286 -4.37 -0.26 30.75
CA ASP A 286 -5.25 -0.39 31.92
C ASP A 286 -6.09 0.87 32.15
N ARG A 287 -5.46 2.04 32.01
CA ARG A 287 -6.13 3.36 32.15
C ARG A 287 -7.11 3.62 30.99
N LEU A 288 -6.74 3.26 29.77
CA LEU A 288 -7.63 3.34 28.60
C LEU A 288 -8.83 2.40 28.73
N ARG A 289 -8.61 1.17 29.21
CA ARG A 289 -9.68 0.20 29.51
C ARG A 289 -10.63 0.70 30.59
N PHE A 290 -10.14 1.37 31.63
CA PHE A 290 -11.01 2.05 32.61
C PHE A 290 -11.90 3.11 31.93
N LEU A 291 -11.30 3.99 31.12
CA LEU A 291 -12.04 5.05 30.42
C LEU A 291 -13.10 4.48 29.46
N HIS A 292 -12.80 3.39 28.73
CA HIS A 292 -13.79 2.70 27.91
C HIS A 292 -14.90 2.04 28.75
N LEU A 293 -14.53 1.34 29.84
CA LEU A 293 -15.45 0.64 30.72
C LEU A 293 -16.51 1.56 31.33
N VAL A 294 -16.10 2.77 31.74
CA VAL A 294 -17.01 3.74 32.37
C VAL A 294 -17.60 4.76 31.38
N SER A 295 -16.94 5.03 30.24
CA SER A 295 -17.39 5.92 29.15
C SER A 295 -17.81 7.35 29.60
N PRO A 296 -16.87 8.14 30.18
CA PRO A 296 -17.11 9.53 30.56
C PRO A 296 -17.38 10.42 29.33
N VAL A 297 -17.88 11.64 29.54
CA VAL A 297 -17.93 12.67 28.47
C VAL A 297 -16.49 13.04 28.09
N LEU A 298 -15.69 13.35 29.10
CA LEU A 298 -14.34 13.87 29.00
C LEU A 298 -13.32 12.73 28.95
N MET A 299 -13.24 12.05 27.80
CA MET A 299 -12.27 10.97 27.57
C MET A 299 -10.80 11.42 27.68
N ARG A 300 -10.50 12.70 27.44
CA ARG A 300 -9.18 13.35 27.60
C ARG A 300 -8.01 12.44 27.17
N GLY A 301 -7.94 12.15 25.86
CA GLY A 301 -7.00 11.19 25.25
C GLY A 301 -5.49 11.47 25.39
N ASP A 302 -5.07 12.40 26.25
CA ASP A 302 -3.66 12.67 26.58
C ASP A 302 -3.03 11.53 27.41
N VAL A 303 -3.84 10.60 27.95
CA VAL A 303 -3.39 9.35 28.61
C VAL A 303 -2.59 8.43 27.66
N VAL A 304 -2.84 8.53 26.35
CA VAL A 304 -2.20 7.69 25.32
C VAL A 304 -1.03 8.42 24.64
N ALA A 305 -1.14 9.74 24.45
CA ALA A 305 -0.13 10.51 23.73
C ALA A 305 1.23 10.50 24.46
N GLY A 306 2.29 10.07 23.78
CA GLY A 306 3.65 9.98 24.33
C GLY A 306 3.91 8.75 25.21
N ALA A 307 2.90 7.93 25.50
CA ALA A 307 3.08 6.68 26.24
C ALA A 307 3.98 5.71 25.46
N ALA A 308 4.77 4.90 26.17
CA ALA A 308 5.67 3.92 25.58
C ALA A 308 4.88 2.74 24.97
N VAL A 309 5.31 2.27 23.80
CA VAL A 309 4.74 1.08 23.14
C VAL A 309 5.28 -0.17 23.83
N SER A 310 4.45 -0.82 24.64
CA SER A 310 4.81 -2.08 25.30
C SER A 310 4.78 -3.25 24.30
N VAL A 311 5.86 -4.03 24.26
CA VAL A 311 6.01 -5.26 23.45
C VAL A 311 6.11 -6.54 24.28
N ASP A 312 6.26 -6.41 25.60
CA ASP A 312 6.54 -7.53 26.52
C ASP A 312 5.32 -8.06 27.28
N SER A 313 4.14 -7.46 27.07
CA SER A 313 2.91 -7.84 27.76
C SER A 313 2.52 -9.31 27.51
N THR A 314 2.54 -10.13 28.56
CA THR A 314 2.10 -11.53 28.52
C THR A 314 0.61 -11.67 28.18
N ARG A 315 -0.19 -10.63 28.47
CA ARG A 315 -1.62 -10.53 28.12
C ARG A 315 -1.84 -10.61 26.61
N LEU A 316 -0.88 -10.14 25.81
CA LEU A 316 -0.97 -10.04 24.34
C LEU A 316 -0.23 -11.17 23.61
N GLY A 317 -0.04 -12.31 24.29
CA GLY A 317 0.48 -13.53 23.69
C GLY A 317 -0.54 -14.16 22.73
N VAL A 318 -0.11 -14.47 21.50
CA VAL A 318 -0.94 -15.17 20.51
C VAL A 318 -1.27 -16.59 20.99
N VAL A 319 -2.55 -16.94 20.99
CA VAL A 319 -3.07 -18.27 21.32
C VAL A 319 -3.28 -19.10 20.07
N SER A 320 -3.98 -18.56 19.07
CA SER A 320 -4.25 -19.21 17.79
C SER A 320 -4.33 -18.21 16.63
N VAL A 321 -4.13 -18.73 15.42
CA VAL A 321 -4.48 -18.07 14.16
C VAL A 321 -5.26 -19.07 13.31
N GLU A 322 -6.52 -18.77 13.02
CA GLU A 322 -7.47 -19.70 12.41
C GLU A 322 -8.04 -19.11 11.11
N PRO A 323 -8.08 -19.86 9.99
CA PRO A 323 -8.78 -19.42 8.78
C PRO A 323 -10.30 -19.35 9.00
N LEU A 324 -10.96 -18.42 8.33
CA LEU A 324 -12.41 -18.37 8.23
C LEU A 324 -12.87 -19.03 6.92
N GLU A 325 -13.98 -19.77 6.95
CA GLU A 325 -14.45 -20.64 5.86
C GLU A 325 -14.85 -19.90 4.57
N ALA A 326 -15.02 -18.58 4.62
CA ALA A 326 -15.42 -17.78 3.49
C ALA A 326 -14.69 -16.44 3.48
N ASP A 327 -14.52 -15.89 2.28
CA ASP A 327 -13.98 -14.56 2.07
C ASP A 327 -14.82 -13.51 2.82
N ARG A 328 -14.15 -12.42 3.21
CA ARG A 328 -14.72 -11.31 3.94
C ARG A 328 -14.36 -10.01 3.24
N THR A 329 -15.29 -9.05 3.28
CA THR A 329 -14.96 -7.65 3.07
C THR A 329 -14.07 -7.21 4.23
N LEU A 330 -12.86 -6.76 3.92
CA LEU A 330 -11.89 -6.25 4.86
C LEU A 330 -11.49 -4.83 4.47
N PHE A 331 -11.23 -3.99 5.46
CA PHE A 331 -10.93 -2.57 5.37
C PHE A 331 -9.46 -2.32 5.71
N ASP A 332 -8.87 -1.25 5.18
CA ASP A 332 -7.55 -0.77 5.64
C ASP A 332 -7.46 0.75 5.52
N ILE A 333 -6.57 1.32 6.33
CA ILE A 333 -6.31 2.76 6.35
C ILE A 333 -4.83 3.04 6.14
N THR A 334 -4.53 4.20 5.56
CA THR A 334 -3.18 4.79 5.60
C THR A 334 -3.18 5.93 6.60
N THR A 335 -2.12 6.01 7.41
CA THR A 335 -1.86 7.09 8.36
C THR A 335 -0.51 7.76 8.09
N GLY A 336 -0.31 8.97 8.62
CA GLY A 336 0.95 9.71 8.53
C GLY A 336 2.13 9.15 9.35
N THR A 337 1.96 8.05 10.08
CA THR A 337 3.04 7.38 10.84
C THR A 337 3.52 6.08 10.19
N GLY A 338 2.72 5.47 9.32
CA GLY A 338 3.00 4.13 8.79
C GLY A 338 2.30 2.98 9.53
N ASP A 339 1.55 3.30 10.58
CA ASP A 339 0.83 2.35 11.45
C ASP A 339 -0.39 2.99 12.14
N TYR A 340 -1.19 2.16 12.82
CA TYR A 340 -2.31 2.59 13.66
C TYR A 340 -2.61 1.58 14.76
N VAL A 341 -3.36 1.99 15.78
CA VAL A 341 -3.83 1.10 16.86
C VAL A 341 -5.22 0.56 16.52
N ALA A 342 -5.31 -0.73 16.18
CA ALA A 342 -6.54 -1.45 15.86
C ALA A 342 -6.76 -2.63 16.80
N ASN A 343 -7.96 -2.75 17.37
CA ASN A 343 -8.30 -3.68 18.44
C ASN A 343 -7.34 -3.61 19.65
N GLY A 344 -6.76 -2.43 19.89
CA GLY A 344 -5.72 -2.20 20.89
C GLY A 344 -4.34 -2.77 20.52
N LEU A 345 -4.13 -3.19 19.27
CA LEU A 345 -2.87 -3.75 18.75
C LEU A 345 -2.24 -2.78 17.74
N VAL A 346 -0.92 -2.71 17.70
CA VAL A 346 -0.19 -1.89 16.71
C VAL A 346 -0.14 -2.62 15.36
N SER A 347 -0.82 -2.04 14.38
CA SER A 347 -1.10 -2.57 13.03
C SER A 347 -0.42 -1.74 11.94
N HIS A 348 0.12 -2.38 10.90
CA HIS A 348 0.95 -1.74 9.87
C HIS A 348 0.17 -1.27 8.62
N ASN A 349 0.53 -0.10 8.05
CA ASN A 349 -0.02 0.42 6.78
C ASN A 349 0.60 -0.25 5.52
N CYS A 350 0.23 0.20 4.31
CA CYS A 350 0.93 -0.15 3.07
C CYS A 350 1.95 0.92 2.62
N PHE A 351 3.20 0.53 2.30
CA PHE A 351 4.32 1.47 2.04
C PHE A 351 4.79 1.58 0.57
N ALA A 352 4.26 0.80 -0.38
CA ALA A 352 4.85 0.67 -1.73
C ALA A 352 4.50 1.80 -2.74
N ARG A 353 4.00 2.96 -2.29
CA ARG A 353 2.97 3.73 -3.05
C ARG A 353 3.28 5.19 -3.41
N GLN A 354 4.51 5.70 -3.20
CA GLN A 354 4.82 7.14 -3.38
C GLN A 354 4.82 7.68 -4.83
N SER A 355 4.66 6.86 -5.87
CA SER A 355 4.68 7.32 -7.27
C SER A 355 3.36 7.90 -7.78
N HIS A 356 2.26 7.75 -7.03
CA HIS A 356 0.90 8.11 -7.47
C HIS A 356 0.35 9.42 -6.89
N THR A 357 1.00 9.97 -5.85
CA THR A 357 0.55 11.17 -5.11
C THR A 357 0.62 12.49 -5.89
N TYR A 358 1.22 12.50 -7.09
CA TYR A 358 1.31 13.70 -7.95
C TYR A 358 0.02 14.02 -8.74
N LEU A 359 -1.09 13.30 -8.52
CA LEU A 359 -2.27 13.30 -9.41
C LEU A 359 -3.63 13.29 -8.70
N ASP A 360 -3.68 13.56 -7.40
CA ASP A 360 -4.91 13.52 -6.58
C ASP A 360 -5.71 12.20 -6.67
N LEU A 361 -4.98 11.08 -6.79
CA LEU A 361 -5.51 9.72 -6.71
C LEU A 361 -4.94 8.96 -5.51
N ASP A 362 -5.71 8.01 -5.01
CA ASP A 362 -5.39 7.29 -3.79
C ASP A 362 -4.20 6.34 -4.00
N ALA A 363 -3.30 6.32 -3.01
CA ALA A 363 -2.28 5.31 -2.87
C ALA A 363 -2.88 3.90 -2.65
N GLY A 364 -4.14 3.81 -2.22
CA GLY A 364 -4.94 2.63 -1.90
C GLY A 364 -5.33 1.73 -3.06
N ARG A 365 -6.63 1.71 -3.41
CA ARG A 365 -7.20 0.87 -4.47
C ARG A 365 -6.66 1.22 -5.85
N ASP A 366 -6.33 2.50 -6.06
CA ASP A 366 -6.36 3.07 -7.40
C ASP A 366 -5.23 2.55 -8.30
N PHE A 367 -4.12 2.09 -7.73
CA PHE A 367 -3.02 1.54 -8.52
C PHE A 367 -3.39 0.23 -9.22
N ASP A 368 -4.10 -0.67 -8.54
CA ASP A 368 -4.44 -2.02 -9.03
C ASP A 368 -5.84 -2.03 -9.69
N ASP A 369 -6.77 -1.26 -9.14
CA ASP A 369 -8.20 -1.27 -9.48
C ASP A 369 -8.71 0.04 -10.10
N GLN A 370 -7.90 1.09 -10.31
CA GLN A 370 -8.34 2.34 -10.98
C GLN A 370 -7.38 2.81 -12.07
N VAL A 371 -7.46 2.19 -13.25
CA VAL A 371 -6.63 2.59 -14.40
C VAL A 371 -7.12 3.93 -14.95
N VAL A 372 -6.28 4.97 -14.88
CA VAL A 372 -6.55 6.24 -15.54
C VAL A 372 -6.31 6.07 -17.03
N VAL A 373 -7.35 6.29 -17.82
CA VAL A 373 -7.34 6.17 -19.28
C VAL A 373 -7.44 7.56 -19.89
N LYS A 374 -6.40 8.01 -20.60
CA LYS A 374 -6.43 9.27 -21.33
C LYS A 374 -7.18 9.08 -22.64
N VAL A 375 -8.51 9.10 -22.59
CA VAL A 375 -9.38 8.74 -23.73
C VAL A 375 -9.18 9.65 -24.95
N ASN A 376 -8.75 10.89 -24.75
CA ASN A 376 -8.42 11.83 -25.83
C ASN A 376 -6.92 11.82 -26.22
N ALA A 377 -6.15 10.80 -25.82
CA ALA A 377 -4.71 10.76 -26.08
C ALA A 377 -4.36 10.82 -27.58
N PRO A 378 -5.06 10.13 -28.51
CA PRO A 378 -4.78 10.26 -29.94
C PRO A 378 -4.93 11.70 -30.46
N GLU A 379 -6.01 12.39 -30.10
CA GLU A 379 -6.34 13.73 -30.59
C GLU A 379 -5.39 14.78 -30.01
N VAL A 380 -5.08 14.66 -28.72
CA VAL A 380 -4.12 15.52 -28.03
C VAL A 380 -2.73 15.32 -28.60
N LEU A 381 -2.29 14.07 -28.80
CA LEU A 381 -1.00 13.77 -29.42
C LEU A 381 -0.91 14.35 -30.82
N ALA A 382 -1.89 14.07 -31.69
CA ALA A 382 -1.93 14.62 -33.04
C ALA A 382 -1.89 16.16 -33.06
N ARG A 383 -2.56 16.82 -32.11
CA ARG A 383 -2.49 18.28 -31.95
C ARG A 383 -1.10 18.77 -31.52
N GLN A 384 -0.45 18.09 -30.58
CA GLN A 384 0.88 18.46 -30.10
C GLN A 384 1.95 18.27 -31.18
N LEU A 385 1.89 17.16 -31.93
CA LEU A 385 2.83 16.85 -33.02
C LEU A 385 2.68 17.78 -34.24
N ARG A 386 1.53 18.46 -34.40
CA ARG A 386 1.32 19.53 -35.40
C ARG A 386 1.95 20.89 -35.00
N SER A 387 2.54 21.01 -33.81
CA SER A 387 3.23 22.23 -33.40
C SER A 387 4.42 22.52 -34.31
N ARG A 388 4.58 23.78 -34.76
CA ARG A 388 5.78 24.23 -35.51
C ARG A 388 7.08 24.10 -34.69
N ARG A 389 6.98 23.94 -33.36
CA ARG A 389 8.12 23.69 -32.46
C ARG A 389 8.41 22.19 -32.24
N TRP A 390 7.72 21.29 -32.95
CA TRP A 390 7.97 19.85 -32.81
C TRP A 390 9.03 19.38 -33.81
N GLU A 391 10.22 19.10 -33.28
CA GLU A 391 11.40 18.70 -34.07
C GLU A 391 11.43 17.20 -34.41
N ARG A 392 10.31 16.48 -34.23
CA ARG A 392 10.17 15.05 -34.56
C ARG A 392 11.17 14.16 -33.83
N HIS A 393 11.52 14.52 -32.58
CA HIS A 393 12.35 13.68 -31.73
C HIS A 393 11.72 12.29 -31.52
N PRO A 394 12.52 11.21 -31.39
CA PRO A 394 12.03 9.88 -31.07
C PRO A 394 11.17 9.83 -29.80
N VAL A 395 10.00 9.19 -29.90
CA VAL A 395 9.05 9.00 -28.79
C VAL A 395 9.04 7.54 -28.34
N ALA A 396 9.27 7.27 -27.05
CA ALA A 396 9.18 5.92 -26.50
C ALA A 396 7.84 5.68 -25.76
N LEU A 397 7.25 4.51 -25.99
CA LEU A 397 6.07 4.01 -25.29
C LEU A 397 6.44 2.74 -24.51
N GLY A 398 5.82 2.53 -23.33
CA GLY A 398 6.13 1.37 -22.47
C GLY A 398 7.26 1.57 -21.47
N THR A 399 7.73 2.81 -21.29
CA THR A 399 8.81 3.15 -20.35
C THR A 399 8.35 3.28 -18.89
N ASN A 400 7.08 3.65 -18.67
CA ASN A 400 6.49 3.82 -17.33
C ASN A 400 5.28 2.91 -17.08
N THR A 401 4.47 2.67 -18.11
CA THR A 401 3.28 1.78 -18.08
C THR A 401 3.16 1.07 -19.42
N ASP A 402 2.78 -0.21 -19.40
CA ASP A 402 2.62 -0.99 -20.63
C ASP A 402 1.46 -0.43 -21.49
N PRO A 403 1.72 -0.03 -22.76
CA PRO A 403 0.70 0.49 -23.67
C PRO A 403 -0.26 -0.60 -24.19
N TYR A 404 0.12 -1.88 -24.11
CA TYR A 404 -0.67 -3.03 -24.55
C TYR A 404 -1.09 -3.94 -23.38
N GLN A 405 -1.19 -3.38 -22.17
CA GLN A 405 -1.86 -4.02 -21.05
C GLN A 405 -3.32 -4.37 -21.39
N ARG A 406 -3.96 -5.23 -20.58
CA ARG A 406 -5.32 -5.75 -20.82
C ARG A 406 -6.36 -4.66 -21.16
N ALA A 407 -6.25 -3.47 -20.56
CA ALA A 407 -7.11 -2.31 -20.84
C ALA A 407 -7.14 -1.90 -22.33
N GLU A 408 -6.03 -2.02 -23.05
CA GLU A 408 -5.91 -1.67 -24.47
C GLU A 408 -6.77 -2.57 -25.38
N GLY A 409 -7.13 -3.77 -24.90
CA GLY A 409 -8.10 -4.64 -25.59
C GLY A 409 -9.50 -4.02 -25.67
N ARG A 410 -9.87 -3.20 -24.69
CA ARG A 410 -11.15 -2.46 -24.63
C ARG A 410 -11.04 -1.06 -25.25
N TYR A 411 -9.99 -0.32 -24.89
CA TYR A 411 -9.92 1.12 -25.18
C TYR A 411 -9.36 1.47 -26.55
N ALA A 412 -8.56 0.58 -27.17
CA ALA A 412 -8.05 0.75 -28.53
C ALA A 412 -7.42 2.13 -28.82
N LEU A 413 -6.64 2.68 -27.87
CA LEU A 413 -6.00 4.00 -28.01
C LEU A 413 -4.74 3.92 -28.88
N MET A 414 -4.03 2.78 -28.85
CA MET A 414 -2.78 2.61 -29.58
C MET A 414 -2.91 2.80 -31.10
N PRO A 415 -3.96 2.31 -31.78
CA PRO A 415 -4.18 2.60 -33.19
C PRO A 415 -4.26 4.09 -33.53
N GLY A 416 -4.84 4.92 -32.66
CA GLY A 416 -4.89 6.37 -32.84
C GLY A 416 -3.51 7.01 -32.64
N ILE A 417 -2.80 6.58 -31.60
CA ILE A 417 -1.45 7.06 -31.24
C ILE A 417 -0.43 6.72 -32.34
N ILE A 418 -0.45 5.49 -32.87
CA ILE A 418 0.45 5.05 -33.96
C ILE A 418 0.24 5.88 -35.22
N ARG A 419 -1.03 6.15 -35.60
CA ARG A 419 -1.33 7.02 -36.74
C ARG A 419 -0.80 8.43 -36.50
N ALA A 420 -1.08 9.04 -35.35
CA ALA A 420 -0.60 10.39 -35.03
C ALA A 420 0.94 10.53 -35.11
N LEU A 421 1.69 9.54 -34.61
CA LEU A 421 3.15 9.51 -34.70
C LEU A 421 3.63 9.34 -36.15
N ALA A 422 3.09 8.38 -36.88
CA ALA A 422 3.48 8.12 -38.27
C ALA A 422 3.10 9.26 -39.23
N ASP A 423 1.90 9.83 -39.09
CA ASP A 423 1.38 10.91 -39.94
C ASP A 423 2.14 12.24 -39.72
N SER A 424 2.66 12.46 -38.51
CA SER A 424 3.53 13.62 -38.21
C SER A 424 4.98 13.42 -38.63
N GLY A 425 5.36 12.23 -39.11
CA GLY A 425 6.75 11.88 -39.41
C GLY A 425 7.63 11.72 -38.16
N THR A 426 7.05 11.39 -37.01
CA THR A 426 7.76 11.22 -35.74
C THR A 426 8.20 9.77 -35.55
N PRO A 427 9.51 9.46 -35.43
CA PRO A 427 9.99 8.13 -35.09
C PRO A 427 9.54 7.70 -33.69
N PHE A 428 9.29 6.41 -33.48
CA PHE A 428 8.86 5.94 -32.16
C PHE A 428 9.31 4.52 -31.84
N SER A 429 9.29 4.17 -30.55
CA SER A 429 9.49 2.80 -30.07
C SER A 429 8.37 2.34 -29.14
N VAL A 430 8.11 1.03 -29.12
CA VAL A 430 7.19 0.39 -28.17
C VAL A 430 7.90 -0.73 -27.42
N LEU A 431 7.89 -0.65 -26.08
CA LEU A 431 8.23 -1.75 -25.18
C LEU A 431 6.96 -2.33 -24.54
N THR A 432 6.82 -3.66 -24.49
CA THR A 432 5.64 -4.30 -23.89
C THR A 432 5.90 -5.73 -23.35
N LYS A 433 5.03 -6.17 -22.44
CA LYS A 433 4.81 -7.58 -22.07
C LYS A 433 3.44 -8.09 -22.58
N GLY A 434 2.55 -7.18 -22.99
CA GLY A 434 1.18 -7.46 -23.42
C GLY A 434 1.07 -7.97 -24.86
N THR A 435 0.33 -9.06 -25.04
CA THR A 435 0.08 -9.68 -26.36
C THR A 435 -0.98 -8.99 -27.21
N VAL A 436 -1.67 -7.98 -26.66
CA VAL A 436 -2.66 -7.15 -27.40
C VAL A 436 -2.00 -6.46 -28.60
N LEU A 437 -0.68 -6.20 -28.56
CA LEU A 437 0.10 -5.67 -29.68
C LEU A 437 -0.11 -6.45 -30.98
N ALA A 438 -0.36 -7.77 -30.91
CA ALA A 438 -0.60 -8.62 -32.08
C ALA A 438 -1.73 -8.11 -33.00
N ARG A 439 -2.74 -7.42 -32.43
CA ARG A 439 -3.84 -6.78 -33.17
C ARG A 439 -3.34 -5.68 -34.11
N ASP A 440 -2.33 -4.93 -33.68
CA ASP A 440 -1.91 -3.67 -34.31
C ASP A 440 -0.63 -3.84 -35.16
N ILE A 441 -0.09 -5.05 -35.26
CA ILE A 441 1.06 -5.38 -36.13
C ILE A 441 0.88 -4.89 -37.58
N PRO A 442 -0.27 -5.07 -38.27
CA PRO A 442 -0.45 -4.56 -39.62
C PRO A 442 -0.38 -3.02 -39.71
N LEU A 443 -0.83 -2.33 -38.66
CA LEU A 443 -0.75 -0.87 -38.56
C LEU A 443 0.68 -0.40 -38.27
N LEU A 444 1.40 -1.11 -37.40
CA LEU A 444 2.83 -0.86 -37.15
C LEU A 444 3.67 -1.09 -38.41
N ALA A 445 3.38 -2.13 -39.20
CA ALA A 445 4.02 -2.38 -40.50
C ALA A 445 3.73 -1.27 -41.52
N SER A 446 2.51 -0.71 -41.51
CA SER A 446 2.17 0.47 -42.33
C SER A 446 2.83 1.76 -41.84
N ALA A 447 3.01 1.91 -40.52
CA ALA A 447 3.73 3.05 -39.92
C ALA A 447 5.23 3.00 -40.24
N ALA A 448 5.86 1.82 -40.17
CA ALA A 448 7.28 1.60 -40.46
C ALA A 448 7.69 1.96 -41.90
N LYS A 449 6.74 2.00 -42.85
CA LYS A 449 6.96 2.50 -44.21
C LYS A 449 7.12 4.02 -44.30
N ARG A 450 6.80 4.76 -43.23
CA ARG A 450 6.71 6.22 -43.21
C ARG A 450 7.61 6.87 -42.16
N VAL A 451 7.78 6.21 -41.02
CA VAL A 451 8.68 6.62 -39.94
C VAL A 451 9.49 5.43 -39.45
N PRO A 452 10.70 5.63 -38.90
CA PRO A 452 11.43 4.56 -38.24
C PRO A 452 10.66 4.12 -36.97
N VAL A 453 10.42 2.81 -36.84
CA VAL A 453 9.70 2.19 -35.71
C VAL A 453 10.59 1.13 -35.06
N GLY A 454 10.78 1.23 -33.75
CA GLY A 454 11.39 0.17 -32.94
C GLY A 454 10.35 -0.60 -32.14
N LEU A 455 10.51 -1.91 -32.00
CA LEU A 455 9.61 -2.75 -31.18
C LEU A 455 10.41 -3.63 -30.24
N ALA A 456 9.91 -3.79 -29.02
CA ALA A 456 10.57 -4.56 -27.99
C ALA A 456 9.57 -5.34 -27.12
N VAL A 457 9.91 -6.60 -26.83
CA VAL A 457 9.14 -7.47 -25.93
C VAL A 457 10.01 -7.86 -24.73
N SER A 458 9.49 -7.76 -23.51
CA SER A 458 10.20 -8.24 -22.32
C SER A 458 9.88 -9.71 -22.03
N ILE A 459 10.89 -10.58 -22.14
CA ILE A 459 10.81 -12.02 -21.90
C ILE A 459 11.96 -12.40 -20.95
N ALA A 460 11.68 -12.35 -19.66
CA ALA A 460 12.68 -12.62 -18.61
C ALA A 460 12.70 -14.08 -18.14
N LEU A 461 11.55 -14.75 -18.23
CA LEU A 461 11.27 -16.05 -17.64
C LEU A 461 10.74 -16.96 -18.74
N LEU A 462 11.33 -18.13 -18.94
CA LEU A 462 10.81 -19.16 -19.86
C LEU A 462 9.87 -20.14 -19.15
N ASP A 463 10.18 -20.43 -17.88
CA ASP A 463 9.40 -21.26 -16.98
C ASP A 463 8.06 -20.59 -16.64
N ARG A 464 6.96 -21.34 -16.77
CA ARG A 464 5.59 -20.85 -16.57
C ARG A 464 5.23 -20.72 -15.10
N GLU A 465 5.72 -21.60 -14.24
CA GLU A 465 5.40 -21.60 -12.80
C GLU A 465 6.11 -20.41 -12.15
N LEU A 466 7.42 -20.27 -12.40
CA LEU A 466 8.22 -19.12 -12.01
C LEU A 466 7.65 -17.80 -12.55
N GLN A 467 7.20 -17.77 -13.81
CA GLN A 467 6.52 -16.59 -14.38
C GLN A 467 5.19 -16.29 -13.71
N SER A 468 4.38 -17.29 -13.38
CA SER A 468 3.11 -17.08 -12.70
C SER A 468 3.29 -16.59 -11.26
N GLY A 469 4.34 -17.03 -10.56
CA GLY A 469 4.69 -16.56 -9.22
C GLY A 469 5.23 -15.13 -9.18
N LEU A 470 5.91 -14.68 -10.24
CA LEU A 470 6.56 -13.36 -10.31
C LEU A 470 5.80 -12.29 -11.10
N GLU A 471 5.04 -12.68 -12.13
CA GLU A 471 4.31 -11.77 -13.01
C GLU A 471 2.88 -12.30 -13.32
N PRO A 472 2.03 -12.60 -12.31
CA PRO A 472 0.78 -13.35 -12.49
C PRO A 472 -0.23 -12.74 -13.48
N GLY A 473 -0.22 -11.42 -13.68
CA GLY A 473 -1.09 -10.72 -14.63
C GLY A 473 -0.55 -10.60 -16.06
N THR A 474 0.68 -11.06 -16.35
CA THR A 474 1.29 -10.95 -17.69
C THR A 474 1.07 -12.22 -18.53
N PRO A 475 1.03 -12.09 -19.88
CA PRO A 475 0.94 -13.25 -20.77
C PRO A 475 2.09 -14.24 -20.57
N SER A 476 1.79 -15.52 -20.78
CA SER A 476 2.75 -16.62 -20.63
C SER A 476 4.00 -16.42 -21.50
N PRO A 477 5.17 -16.99 -21.13
CA PRO A 477 6.39 -16.88 -21.91
C PRO A 477 6.22 -17.29 -23.37
N ARG A 478 5.52 -18.41 -23.61
CA ARG A 478 5.18 -18.89 -24.95
C ARG A 478 4.36 -17.88 -25.75
N ALA A 479 3.33 -17.27 -25.14
CA ALA A 479 2.52 -16.26 -25.83
C ALA A 479 3.32 -14.99 -26.16
N ARG A 480 4.33 -14.64 -25.36
CA ARG A 480 5.27 -13.55 -25.66
C ARG A 480 6.26 -13.92 -26.78
N LEU A 481 6.76 -15.16 -26.83
CA LEU A 481 7.58 -15.65 -27.94
C LEU A 481 6.78 -15.69 -29.26
N ASP A 482 5.53 -16.12 -29.21
CA ASP A 482 4.63 -16.13 -30.37
C ASP A 482 4.28 -14.70 -30.85
N LEU A 483 4.29 -13.70 -29.95
CA LEU A 483 4.21 -12.29 -30.33
C LEU A 483 5.47 -11.85 -31.10
N VAL A 484 6.68 -12.22 -30.63
CA VAL A 484 7.93 -11.91 -31.33
C VAL A 484 7.92 -12.51 -32.74
N ARG A 485 7.53 -13.79 -32.90
CA ARG A 485 7.36 -14.46 -34.20
C ARG A 485 6.48 -13.63 -35.14
N ARG A 486 5.26 -13.28 -34.70
CA ARG A 486 4.30 -12.49 -35.49
C ARG A 486 4.80 -11.10 -35.88
N ILE A 487 5.60 -10.44 -35.04
CA ILE A 487 6.21 -9.15 -35.38
C ILE A 487 7.23 -9.35 -36.52
N ARG A 488 8.04 -10.41 -36.43
CA ARG A 488 9.08 -10.72 -37.42
C ARG A 488 8.49 -11.22 -38.75
N ASP A 489 7.44 -12.02 -38.71
CA ASP A 489 6.67 -12.46 -39.89
C ASP A 489 6.08 -11.28 -40.67
N ALA A 490 5.74 -10.18 -39.98
CA ALA A 490 5.30 -8.92 -40.59
C ALA A 490 6.46 -8.03 -41.10
N GLY A 491 7.70 -8.52 -41.08
CA GLY A 491 8.90 -7.79 -41.53
C GLY A 491 9.40 -6.71 -40.57
N LEU A 492 8.80 -6.54 -39.40
CA LEU A 492 9.17 -5.53 -38.42
C LEU A 492 10.34 -5.99 -37.54
N PRO A 493 11.28 -5.10 -37.15
CA PRO A 493 12.29 -5.43 -36.17
C PRO A 493 11.66 -5.73 -34.80
N CYS A 494 12.30 -6.58 -33.99
CA CYS A 494 11.83 -6.89 -32.64
C CYS A 494 13.02 -7.24 -31.72
N GLY A 495 13.41 -6.28 -30.88
CA GLY A 495 14.37 -6.54 -29.80
C GLY A 495 13.69 -7.29 -28.65
N VAL A 496 14.45 -8.10 -27.91
CA VAL A 496 13.95 -8.75 -26.68
C VAL A 496 14.76 -8.30 -25.47
N PHE A 497 14.04 -7.90 -24.42
CA PHE A 497 14.63 -7.62 -23.11
C PHE A 497 14.50 -8.86 -22.22
N VAL A 498 15.63 -9.53 -21.99
CA VAL A 498 15.77 -10.54 -20.92
C VAL A 498 16.08 -9.79 -19.63
N ALA A 499 15.04 -9.18 -19.07
CA ALA A 499 15.14 -8.31 -17.90
C ALA A 499 13.90 -8.48 -17.00
N PRO A 500 14.06 -8.94 -15.74
CA PRO A 500 15.32 -9.22 -15.06
C PRO A 500 15.85 -10.66 -15.25
N VAL A 501 17.16 -10.84 -15.37
CA VAL A 501 17.84 -12.09 -15.00
C VAL A 501 17.92 -12.18 -13.47
N LEU A 502 17.49 -13.30 -12.93
CA LEU A 502 17.38 -13.55 -11.51
C LEU A 502 18.56 -14.45 -11.03
N PRO A 503 19.47 -13.94 -10.16
CA PRO A 503 20.57 -14.73 -9.62
C PRO A 503 20.13 -16.07 -8.98
N GLY A 504 20.80 -17.17 -9.30
CA GLY A 504 20.48 -18.53 -8.85
C GLY A 504 19.15 -19.13 -9.37
N LEU A 505 18.40 -18.40 -10.20
CA LEU A 505 17.08 -18.81 -10.72
C LEU A 505 17.05 -18.92 -12.24
N THR A 506 17.62 -17.93 -12.94
CA THR A 506 17.58 -17.84 -14.40
C THR A 506 18.95 -17.44 -14.99
N ASP A 507 20.02 -17.61 -14.21
CA ASP A 507 21.40 -17.26 -14.54
C ASP A 507 22.32 -18.48 -14.75
N SER A 508 21.76 -19.70 -14.70
CA SER A 508 22.44 -20.91 -15.13
C SER A 508 22.75 -20.86 -16.63
N ILE A 509 23.82 -21.55 -17.05
CA ILE A 509 24.23 -21.55 -18.46
C ILE A 509 23.15 -22.22 -19.30
N GLU A 510 22.57 -23.29 -18.79
CA GLU A 510 21.53 -24.10 -19.42
C GLU A 510 20.21 -23.31 -19.55
N GLY A 511 19.81 -22.58 -18.51
CA GLY A 511 18.61 -21.74 -18.52
C GLY A 511 18.74 -20.54 -19.44
N LEU A 512 19.92 -19.90 -19.46
CA LEU A 512 20.23 -18.81 -20.38
C LEU A 512 20.34 -19.30 -21.84
N ASP A 513 20.96 -20.46 -22.08
CA ASP A 513 21.07 -21.08 -23.41
C ASP A 513 19.70 -21.45 -23.97
N ALA A 514 18.82 -22.03 -23.16
CA ALA A 514 17.45 -22.36 -23.54
C ALA A 514 16.60 -21.11 -23.83
N LEU A 515 16.66 -20.09 -22.98
CA LEU A 515 15.90 -18.84 -23.19
C LEU A 515 16.41 -18.08 -24.42
N LEU A 516 17.73 -17.95 -24.61
CA LEU A 516 18.30 -17.29 -25.78
C LEU A 516 18.03 -18.08 -27.06
N GLY A 517 18.02 -19.42 -27.00
CA GLY A 517 17.65 -20.29 -28.10
C GLY A 517 16.19 -20.10 -28.53
N GLU A 518 15.23 -20.09 -27.59
CA GLU A 518 13.82 -19.81 -27.90
C GLU A 518 13.60 -18.39 -28.43
N VAL A 519 14.32 -17.39 -27.89
CA VAL A 519 14.25 -16.00 -28.37
C VAL A 519 14.82 -15.84 -29.78
N ALA A 520 15.93 -16.52 -30.09
CA ALA A 520 16.49 -16.57 -31.44
C ALA A 520 15.59 -17.34 -32.42
N ALA A 521 15.03 -18.48 -31.99
CA ALA A 521 14.05 -19.26 -32.77
C ALA A 521 12.71 -18.53 -32.95
N ALA A 522 12.40 -17.54 -32.11
CA ALA A 522 11.30 -16.61 -32.34
C ALA A 522 11.64 -15.48 -33.34
N GLY A 523 12.90 -15.38 -33.77
CA GLY A 523 13.37 -14.45 -34.80
C GLY A 523 13.80 -13.08 -34.29
N ALA A 524 14.03 -12.91 -32.97
CA ALA A 524 14.41 -11.62 -32.38
C ALA A 524 15.62 -10.97 -33.08
N THR A 525 15.55 -9.66 -33.33
CA THR A 525 16.60 -8.91 -34.04
C THR A 525 17.78 -8.50 -33.16
N GLY A 526 17.66 -8.68 -31.84
CA GLY A 526 18.71 -8.41 -30.86
C GLY A 526 18.20 -8.67 -29.46
N VAL A 527 19.11 -8.96 -28.53
CA VAL A 527 18.78 -9.22 -27.13
C VAL A 527 19.63 -8.35 -26.21
N THR A 528 18.96 -7.74 -25.24
CA THR A 528 19.61 -7.09 -24.10
C THR A 528 19.23 -7.83 -22.84
N VAL A 529 20.24 -8.14 -22.03
CA VAL A 529 20.11 -8.89 -20.80
C VAL A 529 20.49 -8.00 -19.63
N PHE A 530 19.61 -7.87 -18.64
CA PHE A 530 19.91 -7.10 -17.41
C PHE A 530 19.69 -7.95 -16.16
N PRO A 531 20.64 -7.96 -15.21
CA PRO A 531 20.40 -8.55 -13.91
C PRO A 531 19.33 -7.77 -13.15
N LEU A 532 18.62 -8.45 -12.25
CA LEU A 532 17.58 -7.87 -11.41
C LEU A 532 18.04 -6.60 -10.68
N HIS A 533 17.25 -5.54 -10.79
CA HIS A 533 17.45 -4.26 -10.11
C HIS A 533 16.42 -4.09 -9.00
N LEU A 534 16.87 -4.03 -7.75
CA LEU A 534 16.04 -4.03 -6.55
C LEU A 534 15.96 -2.62 -5.95
N ARG A 535 15.18 -1.75 -6.59
CA ARG A 535 14.81 -0.44 -6.04
C ARG A 535 13.93 -0.60 -4.78
N PRO A 536 13.93 0.38 -3.86
CA PRO A 536 12.97 0.41 -2.75
C PRO A 536 11.53 0.20 -3.21
N GLY A 537 10.73 -0.52 -2.42
CA GLY A 537 9.41 -1.05 -2.77
C GLY A 537 9.49 -2.40 -3.50
N ALA A 538 10.20 -2.44 -4.62
CA ALA A 538 10.39 -3.67 -5.40
C ALA A 538 11.30 -4.69 -4.68
N ARG A 539 12.32 -4.22 -3.96
CA ARG A 539 13.20 -5.05 -3.15
C ARG A 539 12.43 -5.83 -2.09
N GLU A 540 11.58 -5.17 -1.32
CA GLU A 540 10.85 -5.76 -0.21
C GLU A 540 9.75 -6.71 -0.70
N TRP A 541 9.22 -6.49 -1.91
CA TRP A 541 8.35 -7.45 -2.59
C TRP A 541 9.14 -8.68 -3.06
N PHE A 542 10.21 -8.49 -3.84
CA PHE A 542 10.99 -9.61 -4.39
C PHE A 542 11.69 -10.42 -3.30
N ALA A 543 12.21 -9.77 -2.25
CA ALA A 543 12.84 -10.48 -1.12
C ALA A 543 11.84 -11.35 -0.35
N ARG A 544 10.57 -10.95 -0.24
CA ARG A 544 9.50 -11.78 0.36
C ARG A 544 9.18 -12.98 -0.52
N TRP A 545 9.04 -12.77 -1.82
CA TRP A 545 8.85 -13.85 -2.79
C TRP A 545 10.03 -14.83 -2.77
N LEU A 546 11.27 -14.33 -2.78
CA LEU A 546 12.48 -15.13 -2.77
C LEU A 546 12.63 -15.94 -1.47
N LEU A 547 12.38 -15.32 -0.30
CA LEU A 547 12.43 -16.02 0.99
C LEU A 547 11.38 -17.14 1.11
N ARG A 548 10.32 -17.07 0.32
CA ARG A 548 9.20 -18.02 0.28
C ARG A 548 9.44 -19.16 -0.71
N GLU A 549 9.58 -18.84 -2.00
CA GLU A 549 9.73 -19.86 -3.05
C GLU A 549 11.13 -20.49 -3.05
N ARG A 550 12.18 -19.69 -2.78
CA ARG A 550 13.58 -20.06 -2.99
C ARG A 550 14.50 -19.58 -1.85
N PRO A 551 14.22 -20.00 -0.60
CA PRO A 551 14.97 -19.59 0.59
C PRO A 551 16.44 -19.99 0.55
N ASP A 552 16.79 -21.02 -0.24
CA ASP A 552 18.16 -21.47 -0.52
C ASP A 552 19.04 -20.35 -1.11
N LEU A 553 18.44 -19.44 -1.88
CA LEU A 553 19.15 -18.33 -2.52
C LEU A 553 19.18 -17.05 -1.66
N ALA A 554 18.37 -16.95 -0.61
CA ALA A 554 18.17 -15.70 0.13
C ALA A 554 19.44 -15.16 0.80
N ASP A 555 20.35 -16.04 1.25
CA ASP A 555 21.68 -15.66 1.74
C ASP A 555 22.62 -15.20 0.62
N GLY A 556 22.47 -15.77 -0.59
CA GLY A 556 23.17 -15.33 -1.80
C GLY A 556 22.76 -13.92 -2.22
N TYR A 557 21.47 -13.66 -2.34
CA TYR A 557 20.93 -12.33 -2.66
C TYR A 557 21.33 -11.28 -1.61
N ARG A 558 21.29 -11.60 -0.31
CA ARG A 558 21.77 -10.68 0.74
C ARG A 558 23.23 -10.27 0.54
N ARG A 559 24.10 -11.18 0.08
CA ARG A 559 25.50 -10.85 -0.26
C ARG A 559 25.63 -10.06 -1.57
N LEU A 560 24.89 -10.44 -2.61
CA LEU A 560 24.98 -9.83 -3.96
C LEU A 560 24.48 -8.38 -4.04
N TYR A 561 23.55 -7.99 -3.17
CA TYR A 561 22.93 -6.65 -3.17
C TYR A 561 23.31 -5.83 -1.93
N GLY A 562 23.48 -6.46 -0.75
CA GLY A 562 23.62 -5.74 0.51
C GLY A 562 22.48 -4.73 0.71
N ASN A 563 22.84 -3.45 0.92
CA ASN A 563 21.88 -2.33 0.98
C ASN A 563 21.67 -1.65 -0.39
N GLY A 564 22.44 -2.02 -1.42
CA GLY A 564 22.43 -1.43 -2.77
C GLY A 564 21.30 -1.96 -3.65
N SER A 565 20.81 -1.13 -4.58
CA SER A 565 19.74 -1.54 -5.51
C SER A 565 20.25 -2.39 -6.67
N TYR A 566 21.53 -2.26 -7.00
CA TYR A 566 22.20 -3.02 -8.06
C TYR A 566 22.94 -4.23 -7.49
N VAL A 567 23.03 -5.30 -8.30
CA VAL A 567 24.02 -6.36 -8.09
C VAL A 567 25.45 -5.80 -8.09
N ASP A 568 26.33 -6.43 -7.33
CA ASP A 568 27.75 -6.10 -7.32
C ASP A 568 28.43 -6.26 -8.70
N ALA A 569 29.57 -5.57 -8.87
CA ALA A 569 30.31 -5.56 -10.14
C ALA A 569 30.91 -6.94 -10.52
N LYS A 570 31.21 -7.80 -9.54
CA LYS A 570 31.75 -9.14 -9.79
C LYS A 570 30.69 -10.04 -10.41
N TYR A 571 29.45 -9.98 -9.92
CA TYR A 571 28.31 -10.69 -10.52
C TYR A 571 28.02 -10.20 -11.95
N LYS A 572 28.04 -8.89 -12.20
CA LYS A 572 27.89 -8.34 -13.57
C LYS A 572 28.94 -8.92 -14.53
N ARG A 573 30.22 -8.90 -14.12
CA ARG A 573 31.32 -9.48 -14.92
C ARG A 573 31.18 -10.99 -15.11
N TRP A 574 30.79 -11.72 -14.07
CA TRP A 574 30.54 -13.17 -14.07
C TRP A 574 29.40 -13.58 -15.02
N LEU A 575 28.34 -12.78 -15.08
CA LEU A 575 27.19 -12.98 -15.97
C LEU A 575 27.55 -12.66 -17.42
N ASN A 576 28.24 -11.53 -17.66
CA ASN A 576 28.72 -11.13 -18.99
C ASN A 576 29.62 -12.19 -19.65
N LEU A 577 30.51 -12.82 -18.88
CA LEU A 577 31.38 -13.90 -19.35
C LEU A 577 30.61 -15.16 -19.78
N ARG A 578 29.44 -15.44 -19.19
CA ARG A 578 28.54 -16.54 -19.59
C ARG A 578 27.67 -16.18 -20.79
N LEU A 579 27.14 -14.97 -20.82
CA LEU A 579 26.25 -14.51 -21.90
C LEU A 579 26.99 -14.39 -23.24
N SER A 580 28.24 -13.92 -23.24
CA SER A 580 29.01 -13.68 -24.46
C SER A 580 29.09 -14.89 -25.43
N PRO A 581 29.50 -16.10 -25.01
CA PRO A 581 29.49 -17.27 -25.90
C PRO A 581 28.08 -17.75 -26.29
N LEU A 582 27.08 -17.60 -25.41
CA LEU A 582 25.70 -17.99 -25.71
C LEU A 582 25.07 -17.07 -26.79
N LEU A 583 25.31 -15.76 -26.68
CA LEU A 583 24.86 -14.79 -27.68
C LEU A 583 25.52 -15.03 -29.05
N ARG A 584 26.80 -15.45 -29.09
CA ARG A 584 27.44 -15.92 -30.34
C ARG A 584 26.74 -17.13 -30.92
N ARG A 585 26.55 -18.17 -30.10
CA ARG A 585 25.96 -19.44 -30.52
C ARG A 585 24.56 -19.27 -31.12
N HIS A 586 23.78 -18.32 -30.61
CA HIS A 586 22.42 -18.01 -31.09
C HIS A 586 22.35 -16.87 -32.13
N GLY A 587 23.49 -16.31 -32.57
CA GLY A 587 23.53 -15.24 -33.57
C GLY A 587 23.04 -13.86 -33.09
N LEU A 588 23.04 -13.63 -31.78
CA LEU A 588 22.45 -12.44 -31.12
C LEU A 588 23.48 -11.35 -30.74
N GLU A 589 24.74 -11.46 -31.18
CA GLU A 589 25.78 -10.45 -30.88
C GLU A 589 25.54 -9.08 -31.53
N THR A 590 24.92 -9.04 -32.71
CA THR A 590 24.79 -7.84 -33.58
C THR A 590 23.87 -6.74 -33.03
N GLY A 591 23.47 -6.83 -31.76
CA GLY A 591 22.69 -5.80 -31.07
C GLY A 591 23.10 -5.53 -29.63
N ASN A 592 24.25 -6.03 -29.15
CA ASN A 592 24.61 -5.94 -27.73
C ASN A 592 25.87 -5.09 -27.49
N ARG A 593 25.71 -3.97 -26.78
CA ARG A 593 26.82 -3.30 -26.07
C ARG A 593 26.84 -3.81 -24.63
N ILE A 594 27.59 -4.87 -24.37
CA ILE A 594 27.81 -5.32 -22.99
C ILE A 594 28.37 -4.15 -22.19
N ALA A 595 27.68 -3.73 -21.13
CA ALA A 595 28.21 -2.73 -20.21
C ALA A 595 29.49 -3.29 -19.59
N THR A 596 30.64 -2.73 -20.01
CA THR A 596 31.97 -3.24 -19.69
C THR A 596 32.31 -3.00 -18.22
N ALA A 597 33.25 -3.78 -17.70
CA ALA A 597 33.58 -3.76 -16.27
C ALA A 597 34.53 -2.63 -15.85
N ASP A 598 35.08 -1.88 -16.82
CA ASP A 598 36.24 -0.98 -16.65
C ASP A 598 35.92 0.50 -16.97
N SER A 599 34.70 0.95 -16.71
CA SER A 599 34.38 2.38 -16.62
C SER A 599 33.98 2.73 -15.19
N ASP A 600 34.65 3.73 -14.61
CA ASP A 600 34.48 4.15 -13.22
C ASP A 600 33.02 4.45 -12.84
N ALA A 601 32.74 4.32 -11.54
CA ALA A 601 31.42 4.57 -10.98
C ALA A 601 30.85 5.94 -11.40
N GLU A 602 29.53 5.98 -11.58
CA GLU A 602 28.70 7.17 -11.81
C GLU A 602 28.61 7.76 -13.23
N SER A 603 29.36 7.25 -14.22
CA SER A 603 29.17 7.67 -15.63
C SER A 603 28.88 6.51 -16.59
N ASN A 604 27.99 6.77 -17.56
CA ASN A 604 27.50 5.87 -18.63
C ASN A 604 26.41 4.84 -18.26
N GLU A 605 25.19 5.33 -17.99
CA GLU A 605 23.95 4.60 -18.33
C GLU A 605 23.64 4.67 -19.85
N ASP A 606 24.66 4.62 -20.72
CA ASP A 606 24.52 4.42 -22.17
C ASP A 606 24.14 2.96 -22.45
N GLY A 607 22.98 2.56 -21.93
CA GLY A 607 22.51 1.19 -21.90
C GLY A 607 22.32 0.63 -23.32
N ALA A 608 22.75 -0.61 -23.54
CA ALA A 608 22.49 -1.31 -24.79
C ALA A 608 21.00 -1.55 -24.98
N TRP A 609 20.38 -0.83 -25.91
CA TRP A 609 19.05 -1.18 -26.38
C TRP A 609 19.17 -2.31 -27.42
N PRO A 610 18.36 -3.39 -27.33
CA PRO A 610 18.50 -4.52 -28.23
C PRO A 610 18.25 -4.06 -29.67
N ALA A 611 19.05 -4.52 -30.63
CA ALA A 611 18.89 -4.13 -32.02
C ALA A 611 17.43 -4.31 -32.50
N GLY A 612 16.87 -3.25 -33.07
CA GLY A 612 15.46 -3.19 -33.49
C GLY A 612 14.46 -2.70 -32.45
N SER A 613 14.85 -2.48 -31.19
CA SER A 613 13.97 -1.93 -30.14
C SER A 613 13.77 -0.42 -30.21
N LEU A 614 14.73 0.30 -30.78
CA LEU A 614 14.67 1.74 -31.01
C LEU A 614 14.56 2.04 -32.51
N PRO A 615 13.93 3.17 -32.88
CA PRO A 615 14.09 3.70 -34.23
C PRO A 615 15.58 3.92 -34.53
N PRO A 616 16.08 3.52 -35.72
CA PRO A 616 17.40 3.89 -36.20
C PRO A 616 17.74 5.35 -35.95
N SER A 617 18.90 5.61 -35.33
CA SER A 617 19.32 6.95 -34.95
C SER A 617 19.59 7.79 -36.19
N LEU A 618 18.77 8.82 -36.41
CA LEU A 618 19.18 9.95 -37.24
C LEU A 618 20.34 10.66 -36.53
N PRO A 619 21.44 10.99 -37.23
CA PRO A 619 22.59 11.65 -36.61
C PRO A 619 22.19 13.00 -36.01
N ARG A 620 22.53 13.21 -34.75
CA ARG A 620 22.36 14.51 -34.07
C ARG A 620 23.58 15.40 -34.39
N PRO A 621 23.39 16.69 -34.71
CA PRO A 621 24.51 17.63 -34.66
C PRO A 621 25.03 17.72 -33.21
N PRO A 622 26.35 17.90 -33.01
CA PRO A 622 26.92 18.04 -31.67
C PRO A 622 26.36 19.29 -30.98
N VAL A 623 25.98 19.15 -29.72
CA VAL A 623 25.60 20.28 -28.87
C VAL A 623 26.87 20.90 -28.33
N ASP A 624 27.11 22.16 -28.69
CA ASP A 624 28.22 22.96 -28.17
C ASP A 624 28.07 23.13 -26.64
N ARG A 625 29.15 22.89 -25.90
CA ARG A 625 29.16 22.92 -24.43
C ARG A 625 29.54 24.28 -23.85
N ASP A 626 29.95 25.24 -24.69
CA ASP A 626 30.49 26.52 -24.22
C ASP A 626 29.42 27.60 -23.90
N GLN A 627 28.12 27.26 -23.96
CA GLN A 627 27.01 28.19 -23.66
C GLN A 627 26.31 27.99 -22.31
N LEU A 628 26.98 27.42 -21.29
CA LEU A 628 26.43 27.31 -19.92
C LEU A 628 27.22 28.09 -18.84
N THR A 629 28.24 28.85 -19.22
CA THR A 629 28.80 29.90 -18.36
C THR A 629 28.16 31.26 -18.68
N LEU A 630 26.94 31.47 -18.17
CA LEU A 630 26.30 32.75 -17.81
C LEU A 630 24.76 32.58 -17.79
N LEU A 631 24.22 32.15 -16.64
CA LEU A 631 22.95 32.60 -16.03
C LEU A 631 22.67 31.82 -14.72
#